data_AF-A0A7V7AAV1-F1
#
_entry.id   AF-A0A7V7AAV1-F1
#
_cell.length_a   1.000
_cell.length_b   1.000
_cell.length_c   1.000
_cell.angle_alpha   90.00
_cell.angle_beta   90.00
_cell.angle_gamma   90.00
#
_symmetry.space_group_name_H-M   'P 1'
#
loop_
_entity.id
_entity.type
_entity.pdbx_description
1 polymer ?
#
loop_
_entity_poly.entity_id
_entity_poly.type
_entity_poly.pdbx_seq_one_letter_code
_entity_poly.pdbx_strand_id
1 'polypeptide(L)'
;MKTNDSRFHFRRQRLWHYAKLSRRSLFSGIVLMIVSVIFDLLGPYIVGYIVDSQFEQRVVNPRPELLWYLIAFYLGCVILASILRYAGSFFLHKTAHRVVQFMQKDAFAHVQRLPFRYFDRLPAGSIVSRITNDTKAVRM
;
A
#
# COMPACT_ATOMS: atom_id res chain seq x y z
N MET A 1 18.02 -20.99 30.60
CA MET A 1 17.29 -20.88 29.31
C MET A 1 16.54 -19.55 29.27
N LYS A 2 17.20 -18.44 28.91
CA LYS A 2 16.64 -17.08 28.82
C LYS A 2 17.41 -16.29 27.74
N THR A 3 17.08 -16.45 26.47
CA THR A 3 17.71 -15.67 25.39
C THR A 3 16.81 -15.61 24.16
N ASN A 4 15.93 -14.60 24.03
CA ASN A 4 15.55 -14.14 22.68
C ASN A 4 14.80 -12.80 22.55
N ASP A 5 14.28 -12.16 23.60
CA ASP A 5 13.41 -10.99 23.37
C ASP A 5 14.15 -9.70 22.96
N SER A 6 15.38 -9.48 23.43
CA SER A 6 16.08 -8.21 23.20
C SER A 6 16.48 -7.95 21.73
N ARG A 7 16.68 -8.98 20.92
CA ARG A 7 17.06 -8.84 19.50
C ARG A 7 15.90 -8.42 18.59
N PHE A 8 14.66 -8.72 18.97
CA PHE A 8 13.47 -8.34 18.19
C PHE A 8 13.15 -6.85 18.29
N HIS A 9 13.33 -6.25 19.46
CA HIS A 9 13.07 -4.82 19.68
C HIS A 9 14.00 -3.91 18.86
N PHE A 10 15.29 -4.26 18.74
CA PHE A 10 16.26 -3.53 17.91
C PHE A 10 15.97 -3.61 16.41
N ARG A 11 15.47 -4.76 15.90
CA ARG A 11 15.11 -4.91 14.47
C ARG A 11 13.86 -4.09 14.11
N ARG A 12 12.85 -4.06 14.98
CA ARG A 12 11.61 -3.32 14.75
C ARG A 12 11.85 -1.81 14.74
N GLN A 13 12.68 -1.27 15.64
CA GLN A 13 12.98 0.17 15.69
C GLN A 13 13.67 0.70 14.43
N ARG A 14 14.55 -0.09 13.79
CA ARG A 14 15.19 0.33 12.52
C ARG A 14 14.17 0.40 11.37
N LEU A 15 13.27 -0.57 11.26
CA LEU A 15 12.21 -0.56 10.24
C LEU A 15 11.25 0.62 10.42
N TRP A 16 10.87 0.93 11.66
CA TRP A 16 10.07 2.11 11.97
C TRP A 16 10.79 3.43 11.63
N HIS A 17 12.11 3.50 11.79
CA HIS A 17 12.89 4.66 11.37
C HIS A 17 12.81 4.90 9.85
N TYR A 18 12.92 3.84 9.04
CA TYR A 18 12.80 3.93 7.59
C TYR A 18 11.37 4.24 7.13
N ALA A 19 10.34 3.67 7.78
CA ALA A 19 8.93 3.96 7.47
C ALA A 19 8.55 5.42 7.79
N LYS A 20 9.10 6.00 8.88
CA LYS A 20 8.81 7.38 9.31
C LYS A 20 9.39 8.44 8.35
N LEU A 21 10.36 8.06 7.51
CA LEU A 21 11.04 8.93 6.56
C LEU A 21 10.12 9.43 5.43
N SER A 22 9.03 8.72 5.11
CA SER A 22 8.02 9.12 4.12
C SER A 22 6.60 9.20 4.71
N ARG A 23 6.48 9.62 5.98
CA ARG A 23 5.21 9.61 6.74
C ARG A 23 4.03 10.29 6.01
N ARG A 24 4.29 11.37 5.25
CA ARG A 24 3.24 12.12 4.54
C ARG A 24 2.65 11.33 3.38
N SER A 25 3.49 10.67 2.59
CA SER A 25 3.06 9.86 1.44
C SER A 25 2.43 8.54 1.88
N LEU A 26 2.93 7.96 2.97
CA LEU A 26 2.35 6.74 3.55
C LEU A 26 0.97 7.02 4.11
N PHE A 27 0.82 8.09 4.88
CA PHE A 27 -0.46 8.51 5.44
C PHE A 27 -1.47 8.86 4.34
N SER A 28 -1.07 9.65 3.32
CA SER A 28 -1.97 9.97 2.21
C SER A 28 -2.42 8.74 1.43
N GLY A 29 -1.51 7.77 1.20
CA GLY A 29 -1.83 6.51 0.53
C GLY A 29 -2.86 5.68 1.29
N ILE A 30 -2.67 5.53 2.61
CA ILE A 30 -3.60 4.80 3.49
C ILE A 30 -4.96 5.49 3.55
N VAL A 31 -5.00 6.80 3.73
CA VAL A 31 -6.25 7.56 3.78
C VAL A 31 -7.03 7.40 2.47
N LEU A 32 -6.37 7.53 1.31
CA LEU A 32 -7.01 7.34 0.01
C LEU A 32 -7.56 5.92 -0.17
N MET A 33 -6.87 4.90 0.33
CA MET A 33 -7.34 3.52 0.31
C MET A 33 -8.56 3.29 1.21
N ILE A 34 -8.58 3.88 2.40
CA ILE A 34 -9.75 3.79 3.29
C ILE A 34 -10.95 4.47 2.63
N VAL A 35 -10.75 5.65 2.05
CA VAL A 35 -11.82 6.38 1.35
C VAL A 35 -12.31 5.60 0.14
N SER A 36 -11.43 4.96 -0.64
CA SER A 36 -11.89 4.15 -1.78
C SER A 36 -12.77 2.98 -1.35
N VAL A 37 -12.38 2.25 -0.29
CA VAL A 37 -13.17 1.15 0.27
C VAL A 37 -14.55 1.63 0.74
N ILE A 38 -14.62 2.83 1.33
CA ILE A 38 -15.90 3.45 1.70
C ILE A 38 -16.79 3.64 0.47
N PHE A 39 -16.26 4.15 -0.65
CA PHE A 39 -17.04 4.29 -1.89
C PHE A 39 -17.44 2.96 -2.53
N ASP A 40 -16.58 1.94 -2.47
CA ASP A 40 -16.90 0.60 -2.96
C ASP A 40 -18.07 -0.05 -2.22
N LEU A 41 -18.24 0.28 -0.94
CA LEU A 41 -19.32 -0.26 -0.09
C LEU A 41 -20.56 0.62 -0.08
N LEU A 42 -20.39 1.95 0.03
CA LEU A 42 -21.52 2.89 0.08
C LEU A 42 -22.29 2.95 -1.23
N GLY A 43 -21.60 2.90 -2.37
CA GLY A 43 -22.22 2.91 -3.70
C GLY A 43 -23.31 1.84 -3.86
N PRO A 44 -22.98 0.54 -3.75
CA PRO A 44 -23.96 -0.53 -3.89
C PRO A 44 -24.97 -0.57 -2.73
N TYR A 45 -24.60 -0.14 -1.52
CA TYR A 45 -25.52 -0.07 -0.39
C TYR A 45 -26.67 0.92 -0.64
N ILE A 46 -26.37 2.14 -1.10
CA ILE A 46 -27.38 3.15 -1.41
C ILE A 46 -28.28 2.68 -2.57
N VAL A 47 -27.67 2.11 -3.61
CA VAL A 47 -28.40 1.56 -4.76
C VAL A 47 -29.33 0.44 -4.32
N GLY A 48 -28.85 -0.50 -3.50
CA GLY A 48 -29.65 -1.59 -2.95
C GLY A 48 -30.82 -1.08 -2.12
N TYR A 49 -30.59 -0.13 -1.21
CA TYR A 49 -31.66 0.47 -0.40
C TYR A 49 -32.76 1.12 -1.26
N ILE A 50 -32.37 1.86 -2.31
CA ILE A 50 -33.34 2.48 -3.23
C ILE A 50 -34.11 1.42 -4.01
N VAL A 51 -33.41 0.42 -4.55
CA VAL A 51 -34.00 -0.71 -5.27
C VAL A 51 -35.03 -1.40 -4.37
N ASP A 52 -34.63 -1.87 -3.19
CA ASP A 52 -35.50 -2.62 -2.28
C ASP A 52 -36.76 -1.82 -1.90
N SER A 53 -36.62 -0.51 -1.62
CA SER A 53 -37.76 0.36 -1.30
C SER A 53 -38.79 0.50 -2.43
N GLN A 54 -38.36 0.38 -3.69
CA GLN A 54 -39.23 0.48 -4.86
C GLN A 54 -39.91 -0.85 -5.23
N PHE A 55 -39.30 -2.00 -4.88
CA PHE A 55 -39.84 -3.32 -5.19
C PHE A 55 -40.75 -3.88 -4.08
N GLU A 56 -40.59 -3.46 -2.82
CA GLU A 56 -41.50 -3.82 -1.73
C GLU A 56 -42.89 -3.17 -1.89
N GLN A 57 -42.93 -1.93 -2.37
CA GLN A 57 -44.17 -1.32 -2.84
C GLN A 57 -44.46 -1.91 -4.22
N ARG A 58 -45.52 -2.71 -4.37
CA ARG A 58 -45.98 -3.25 -5.67
C ARG A 58 -46.47 -2.12 -6.61
N VAL A 59 -45.61 -1.18 -6.96
CA VAL A 59 -45.93 -0.07 -7.87
C VAL A 59 -45.96 -0.65 -9.28
N VAL A 60 -47.16 -0.68 -9.86
CA VAL A 60 -47.50 -1.34 -11.13
C VAL A 60 -46.79 -0.71 -12.35
N ASN A 61 -46.04 0.39 -12.19
CA ASN A 61 -45.31 1.06 -13.25
C ASN A 61 -43.84 1.29 -12.85
N PRO A 62 -42.92 0.31 -13.06
CA PRO A 62 -41.50 0.57 -12.93
C PRO A 62 -41.12 1.72 -13.87
N ARG A 63 -40.50 2.79 -13.35
CA ARG A 63 -39.96 3.89 -14.17
C ARG A 63 -38.58 3.46 -14.68
N PRO A 64 -38.43 3.02 -15.94
CA PRO A 64 -37.15 2.50 -16.45
C PRO A 64 -36.05 3.58 -16.46
N GLU A 65 -36.44 4.86 -16.52
CA GLU A 65 -35.52 5.99 -16.44
C GLU A 65 -34.75 6.03 -15.11
N LEU A 66 -35.41 5.73 -13.99
CA LEU A 66 -34.77 5.74 -12.67
C LEU A 66 -33.69 4.65 -12.55
N LEU A 67 -33.92 3.48 -13.14
CA LEU A 67 -32.96 2.39 -13.21
C LEU A 67 -31.68 2.81 -13.96
N TRP A 68 -31.82 3.50 -15.09
CA TRP A 68 -30.66 4.00 -15.83
C TRP A 68 -29.86 5.04 -15.05
N TYR A 69 -30.53 5.95 -14.33
CA TYR A 69 -29.84 6.88 -13.43
C TYR A 69 -29.09 6.17 -12.30
N LEU A 70 -29.68 5.14 -11.69
CA LEU A 70 -29.05 4.36 -10.63
C LEU A 70 -27.81 3.60 -11.13
N ILE A 71 -27.90 3.01 -12.32
CA ILE A 71 -26.78 2.32 -12.97
C ILE A 71 -25.65 3.32 -13.28
N ALA A 72 -25.98 4.48 -13.87
CA ALA A 72 -25.00 5.51 -14.18
C ALA A 72 -24.33 6.06 -12.90
N PHE A 73 -25.10 6.27 -11.83
CA PHE A 73 -24.58 6.69 -10.53
C PHE A 73 -23.63 5.65 -9.93
N TYR A 74 -24.05 4.37 -9.92
CA TYR A 74 -23.21 3.28 -9.44
C TYR A 74 -21.89 3.18 -10.22
N LEU A 75 -21.96 3.27 -11.56
CA LEU A 75 -20.79 3.28 -12.42
C LEU A 75 -19.85 4.43 -12.04
N GLY A 76 -20.38 5.63 -11.79
CA GLY A 76 -19.63 6.79 -11.32
C GLY A 76 -18.92 6.53 -9.98
N CYS A 77 -19.62 5.92 -9.02
CA CYS A 77 -19.02 5.53 -7.73
C CYS A 77 -17.86 4.54 -7.91
N VAL A 78 -18.03 3.50 -8.74
CA VAL A 78 -16.99 2.49 -8.99
C VAL A 78 -15.77 3.11 -9.68
N ILE A 79 -15.97 4.01 -10.65
CA ILE A 79 -14.89 4.73 -11.31
C ILE A 79 -14.14 5.59 -10.29
N LEU A 80 -14.86 6.35 -9.46
CA LEU A 80 -14.24 7.19 -8.43
C LEU A 80 -13.45 6.36 -7.41
N ALA A 81 -14.04 5.26 -6.91
CA ALA A 81 -13.37 4.34 -6.00
C ALA A 81 -12.09 3.76 -6.62
N SER A 82 -12.15 3.38 -7.91
CA SER A 82 -11.00 2.86 -8.66
C SER A 82 -9.89 3.90 -8.80
N ILE A 83 -10.22 5.16 -9.10
CA ILE A 83 -9.26 6.27 -9.17
C ILE A 83 -8.60 6.49 -7.80
N LEU A 84 -9.39 6.54 -6.72
CA LEU A 84 -8.89 6.72 -5.36
C LEU A 84 -7.97 5.57 -4.94
N ARG A 85 -8.36 4.33 -5.26
CA ARG A 85 -7.56 3.13 -4.99
C ARG A 85 -6.24 3.16 -5.75
N TYR A 86 -6.27 3.53 -7.03
CA TYR A 86 -5.06 3.69 -7.84
C TYR A 86 -4.13 4.78 -7.27
N ALA A 87 -4.69 5.94 -6.93
CA ALA A 87 -3.93 7.03 -6.32
C ALA A 87 -3.31 6.59 -4.98
N GLY A 88 -4.09 5.94 -4.11
CA GLY A 88 -3.61 5.42 -2.83
C GLY A 88 -2.46 4.41 -3.02
N SER A 89 -2.63 3.46 -3.94
CA SER A 89 -1.61 2.47 -4.28
C SER A 89 -0.34 3.13 -4.83
N PHE A 90 -0.47 4.13 -5.70
CA PHE A 90 0.66 4.89 -6.22
C PHE A 90 1.51 5.53 -5.10
N PHE A 91 0.87 6.15 -4.10
CA PHE A 91 1.58 6.72 -2.95
C PHE A 91 2.27 5.67 -2.06
N LEU A 92 1.65 4.49 -1.91
CA LEU A 92 2.24 3.36 -1.19
C LEU A 92 3.46 2.81 -1.93
N HIS A 93 3.35 2.56 -3.23
CA HIS A 93 4.48 2.12 -4.06
C HIS A 93 5.62 3.13 -4.04
N LYS A 94 5.32 4.42 -4.21
CA LYS A 94 6.31 5.50 -4.12
C LYS A 94 7.05 5.48 -2.77
N THR A 95 6.32 5.23 -1.69
CA THR A 95 6.92 5.10 -0.36
C THR A 95 7.80 3.86 -0.24
N ALA A 96 7.34 2.69 -0.70
CA ALA A 96 8.10 1.44 -0.67
C ALA A 96 9.43 1.59 -1.43
N HIS A 97 9.39 2.17 -2.64
CA HIS A 97 10.58 2.46 -3.43
C HIS A 97 11.57 3.36 -2.68
N ARG A 98 11.09 4.43 -2.06
CA ARG A 98 11.95 5.35 -1.29
C ARG A 98 12.60 4.64 -0.10
N VAL A 99 11.83 3.84 0.65
CA VAL A 99 12.34 3.06 1.78
C VAL A 99 13.47 2.11 1.35
N VAL A 100 13.27 1.37 0.27
CA VAL A 100 14.28 0.45 -0.28
C VAL A 100 15.55 1.20 -0.71
N GLN A 101 15.40 2.35 -1.37
CA GLN A 101 16.55 3.18 -1.75
C GLN A 101 17.37 3.63 -0.54
N PHE A 102 16.72 4.02 0.55
CA PHE A 102 17.41 4.37 1.79
C PHE A 102 18.11 3.17 2.42
N MET A 103 17.46 2.00 2.46
CA MET A 103 18.08 0.77 2.96
C MET A 103 19.32 0.38 2.14
N GLN A 104 19.25 0.48 0.81
CA GLN A 104 20.39 0.23 -0.08
C GLN A 104 21.52 1.21 0.20
N LYS A 105 21.24 2.51 0.29
CA LYS A 105 22.26 3.53 0.59
C LYS A 105 22.97 3.27 1.92
N ASP A 106 22.21 2.96 2.98
CA ASP A 106 22.78 2.65 4.29
C ASP A 106 23.65 1.38 4.26
N ALA A 107 23.20 0.33 3.55
CA ALA A 107 23.96 -0.90 3.39
C ALA A 107 25.27 -0.68 2.62
N PHE A 108 25.22 0.09 1.53
CA PHE A 108 26.42 0.48 0.77
C PHE A 108 27.39 1.29 1.62
N ALA A 109 26.91 2.29 2.35
CA ALA A 109 27.74 3.12 3.23
C ALA A 109 28.40 2.30 4.34
N HIS A 110 27.72 1.26 4.85
CA HIS A 110 28.29 0.34 5.82
C HIS A 110 29.39 -0.54 5.22
N VAL A 111 29.14 -1.12 4.04
CA VAL A 111 30.12 -1.98 3.36
C VAL A 111 31.39 -1.23 2.99
N GLN A 112 31.28 0.03 2.56
CA GLN A 112 32.45 0.87 2.24
C GLN A 112 33.38 1.15 3.44
N ARG A 113 32.90 0.96 4.68
CA ARG A 113 33.71 1.16 5.90
C ARG A 113 34.36 -0.12 6.42
N LEU A 114 34.14 -1.26 5.77
CA LEU A 114 34.70 -2.54 6.21
C LEU A 114 36.20 -2.63 5.86
N PRO A 115 37.02 -3.25 6.73
CA PRO A 115 38.44 -3.41 6.48
C PRO A 115 38.68 -4.35 5.27
N PHE A 116 39.79 -4.13 4.55
CA PHE A 116 40.16 -4.88 3.33
C PHE A 116 40.09 -6.40 3.50
N ARG A 117 40.44 -6.91 4.68
CA ARG A 117 40.38 -8.34 5.06
C ARG A 117 39.00 -8.98 4.92
N TYR A 118 37.93 -8.18 4.93
CA TYR A 118 36.55 -8.63 4.69
C TYR A 118 36.30 -9.01 3.23
N PHE A 119 37.04 -8.40 2.30
CA PHE A 119 36.88 -8.58 0.85
C PHE A 119 37.77 -9.70 0.27
N ASP A 120 38.73 -10.22 1.03
CA ASP A 120 39.60 -11.33 0.60
C ASP A 120 38.86 -12.66 0.41
N ARG A 121 37.67 -12.81 1.03
CA ARG A 121 36.88 -14.06 1.01
C ARG A 121 35.58 -13.97 0.22
N LEU A 122 35.23 -12.80 -0.32
CA LEU A 122 33.96 -12.55 -1.00
C LEU A 122 34.20 -11.65 -2.22
N PRO A 123 33.95 -12.13 -3.46
CA PRO A 123 34.09 -11.27 -4.64
C PRO A 123 33.14 -10.07 -4.54
N ALA A 124 33.62 -8.86 -4.84
CA ALA A 124 32.87 -7.61 -4.66
C ALA A 124 31.48 -7.63 -5.32
N GLY A 125 31.33 -8.29 -6.47
CA GLY A 125 30.04 -8.46 -7.16
C GLY A 125 28.99 -9.24 -6.35
N SER A 126 29.42 -10.19 -5.52
CA SER A 126 28.52 -10.96 -4.64
C SER A 126 27.91 -10.10 -3.52
N ILE A 127 28.66 -9.11 -3.04
CA ILE A 127 28.21 -8.19 -1.98
C ILE A 127 27.16 -7.22 -2.53
N VAL A 128 27.43 -6.64 -3.70
CA VAL A 128 26.47 -5.76 -4.41
C VAL A 128 25.18 -6.50 -4.77
N SER A 129 25.31 -7.74 -5.24
CA SER A 129 24.17 -8.61 -5.56
C SER A 129 23.30 -8.88 -4.33
N ARG A 130 23.89 -9.25 -3.18
CA ARG A 130 23.16 -9.45 -1.93
C ARG A 130 22.46 -8.18 -1.45
N ILE A 131 23.15 -7.03 -1.43
CA ILE A 131 22.52 -5.77 -1.03
C ILE A 131 21.30 -5.47 -1.89
N THR A 132 21.42 -5.64 -3.21
CA THR A 132 20.34 -5.31 -4.16
C THR A 132 19.20 -6.32 -4.09
N ASN A 133 19.49 -7.62 -3.99
CA ASN A 133 18.48 -8.68 -3.98
C ASN A 133 17.75 -8.76 -2.64
N ASP A 134 18.47 -8.68 -1.52
CA ASP A 134 17.89 -8.79 -0.18
C ASP A 134 17.02 -7.55 0.15
N THR A 135 17.39 -6.37 -0.34
CA THR A 135 16.56 -5.15 -0.16
C THR A 135 15.36 -5.10 -1.11
N LYS A 136 15.45 -5.70 -2.30
CA LYS A 136 14.29 -5.84 -3.20
C LYS A 136 13.21 -6.74 -2.63
N ALA A 137 13.57 -7.75 -1.83
CA ALA A 137 12.60 -8.61 -1.15
C ALA A 137 11.68 -7.85 -0.18
N VAL A 138 12.07 -6.65 0.27
CA VAL A 138 11.23 -5.77 1.12
C VAL A 138 10.16 -5.02 0.30
N ARG A 139 10.30 -4.96 -1.04
CA ARG A 139 9.35 -4.29 -1.95
C ARG A 139 8.21 -5.22 -2.43
N MET A 140 8.34 -6.53 -2.23
CA MET A 140 7.44 -7.56 -2.76
C MET A 140 6.30 -7.88 -1.80
#